data_AF-A0A2V8Q1N9-F1
#
_entry.id   AF-A0A2V8Q1N9-F1
#
_cell.length_a   1.000
_cell.length_b   1.000
_cell.length_c   1.000
_cell.angle_alpha   90.00
_cell.angle_beta   90.00
_cell.angle_gamma   90.00
#
_symmetry.space_group_name_H-M   'P 1'
#
loop_
_entity.id
_entity.type
_entity.pdbx_description
1 polymer ?
#
loop_
_entity_poly.entity_id
_entity_poly.type
_entity_poly.pdbx_seq_one_letter_code
_entity_poly.pdbx_strand_id
1 'polypeptide(L)'
;MRVMPAPKKKRELDLSEFPPGTITEYTTLVCLACIFDIFTKQLGLAARTAFSEIKRHTPTIKELTNRNAMRPYFDSDEKSPHCPYCGSAKRWLARFDTYCVEGGKPTDAPRRALMKKLPKTSDQFVVIEKKSDSRAVFFEWLDTLGRSLDLEDESWLIDATRMYLERREPKANWDEVFEGLRAVRRSSRLAEGWERDGDRLFLAPNLYSEALLIQYLVSRSHAHGGLTTDGRLTLMDLIRRLRYYGYLDHIGITEHEPGEVFEKLIDHLASSVSTASGSDRPRVSTASGSDRPGVKQQAKKSSKPRKGKALTPEPEEIISEPVKLHYIIDRRDFLDKVKSVYASYAA
;
A
#
# COMPACT_ATOMS: atom_id res chain seq x y z
N MET A 1 -17.14 11.74 22.84
CA MET A 1 -16.12 11.28 23.81
C MET A 1 -14.89 10.86 23.01
N ARG A 2 -13.66 10.92 23.56
CA ARG A 2 -12.47 10.45 22.82
C ARG A 2 -12.50 8.93 22.72
N VAL A 3 -12.45 8.38 21.51
CA VAL A 3 -11.87 7.06 21.29
C VAL A 3 -10.39 7.18 21.60
N MET A 4 -9.90 6.46 22.60
CA MET A 4 -8.45 6.36 22.81
C MET A 4 -7.87 5.49 21.68
N PRO A 5 -6.67 5.81 21.13
CA PRO A 5 -6.00 4.87 20.25
C PRO A 5 -5.87 3.54 21.00
N ALA A 6 -6.34 2.45 20.39
CA ALA A 6 -6.42 1.16 21.06
C ALA A 6 -5.03 0.81 21.64
N PRO A 7 -4.95 0.33 22.91
CA PRO A 7 -3.67 0.09 23.57
C PRO A 7 -2.85 -0.85 22.69
N LYS A 8 -1.71 -0.36 22.17
CA LYS A 8 -0.92 -1.02 21.12
C LYS A 8 -0.75 -2.50 21.46
N LYS A 9 -1.53 -3.39 20.80
CA LYS A 9 -1.52 -4.85 21.03
C LYS A 9 -0.05 -5.26 20.96
N LYS A 10 0.50 -5.75 22.09
CA LYS A 10 1.93 -5.76 22.39
C LYS A 10 2.73 -6.39 21.24
N ARG A 11 3.27 -5.57 20.34
CA ARG A 11 3.84 -6.04 19.06
C ARG A 11 5.03 -6.94 19.35
N GLU A 12 4.91 -8.21 18.96
CA GLU A 12 5.92 -9.23 19.23
C GLU A 12 7.01 -9.30 18.15
N LEU A 13 6.78 -8.63 17.02
CA LEU A 13 7.83 -8.18 16.11
C LEU A 13 8.13 -6.70 16.37
N ASP A 14 9.42 -6.38 16.50
CA ASP A 14 9.91 -5.00 16.44
C ASP A 14 9.92 -4.51 14.98
N LEU A 15 9.07 -3.54 14.70
CA LEU A 15 8.91 -2.90 13.39
C LEU A 15 9.29 -1.42 13.42
N SER A 16 9.92 -0.95 14.50
CA SER A 16 10.26 0.48 14.70
C SER A 16 11.31 1.01 13.73
N GLU A 17 12.13 0.12 13.14
CA GLU A 17 13.11 0.47 12.10
C GLU A 17 12.47 0.77 10.72
N PHE A 18 11.17 0.52 10.53
CA PHE A 18 10.51 0.69 9.23
C PHE A 18 9.86 2.07 9.06
N PRO A 19 9.87 2.63 7.84
CA PRO A 19 9.14 3.85 7.53
C PRO A 19 7.62 3.68 7.76
N PRO A 20 6.92 4.67 8.35
CA PRO A 20 5.45 4.71 8.40
C PRO A 20 4.79 4.45 7.05
N GLY A 21 3.61 3.81 7.05
CA GLY A 21 2.87 3.45 5.84
C GLY A 21 3.48 2.35 4.94
N THR A 22 4.72 1.89 5.18
CA THR A 22 5.38 0.85 4.34
C THR A 22 5.18 -0.60 4.81
N ILE A 23 4.48 -0.79 5.94
CA ILE A 23 4.01 -2.09 6.43
C ILE A 23 2.50 -2.09 6.53
N THR A 24 1.90 -3.15 5.99
CA THR A 24 0.49 -3.50 6.14
C THR A 24 0.37 -4.68 7.13
N GLU A 25 -0.45 -4.53 8.18
CA GLU A 25 -0.68 -5.55 9.23
C GLU A 25 -2.13 -6.07 9.15
N TYR A 26 -2.31 -7.40 9.14
CA TYR A 26 -3.65 -8.01 9.21
C TYR A 26 -3.64 -9.40 9.86
N THR A 27 -4.78 -9.81 10.44
CA THR A 27 -4.98 -11.11 11.10
C THR A 27 -6.05 -11.91 10.36
N THR A 28 -5.64 -13.04 9.78
CA THR A 28 -6.57 -14.03 9.22
C THR A 28 -6.83 -15.13 10.27
N LEU A 29 -8.08 -15.54 10.44
CA LEU A 29 -8.46 -16.72 11.23
C LEU A 29 -8.53 -17.97 10.35
N VAL A 30 -8.17 -19.11 10.91
CA VAL A 30 -8.32 -20.42 10.27
C VAL A 30 -9.00 -21.40 11.21
N CYS A 31 -10.03 -22.11 10.72
CA CYS A 31 -10.74 -23.10 11.53
C CYS A 31 -10.07 -24.48 11.45
N LEU A 32 -9.42 -24.89 12.54
CA LEU A 32 -8.77 -26.20 12.65
C LEU A 32 -9.77 -27.36 12.53
N ALA A 33 -11.01 -27.20 13.02
CA ALA A 33 -12.05 -28.23 12.84
C ALA A 33 -12.38 -28.47 11.35
N CYS A 34 -12.49 -27.39 10.55
CA CYS A 34 -12.67 -27.51 9.10
C CYS A 34 -11.46 -28.17 8.42
N ILE A 35 -10.23 -27.88 8.85
CA ILE A 35 -9.03 -28.50 8.31
C ILE A 35 -9.00 -30.00 8.66
N PHE A 36 -9.18 -30.38 9.93
CA PHE A 36 -9.20 -31.79 10.33
C PHE A 36 -10.32 -32.56 9.61
N ASP A 37 -11.50 -31.96 9.39
CA ASP A 37 -12.56 -32.56 8.57
C ASP A 37 -12.14 -32.81 7.12
N ILE A 38 -11.44 -31.87 6.46
CA ILE A 38 -10.93 -32.06 5.09
C ILE A 38 -9.93 -33.23 5.07
N PHE A 39 -8.91 -33.20 5.93
CA PHE A 39 -7.86 -34.22 5.91
C PHE A 39 -8.36 -35.61 6.33
N THR A 40 -9.26 -35.71 7.32
CA THR A 40 -9.73 -37.01 7.84
C THR A 40 -10.95 -37.57 7.10
N LYS A 41 -11.96 -36.76 6.77
CA LYS A 41 -13.22 -37.22 6.17
C LYS A 41 -13.24 -37.16 4.65
N GLN A 42 -12.55 -36.18 4.04
CA GLN A 42 -12.54 -36.03 2.57
C GLN A 42 -11.31 -36.70 1.94
N LEU A 43 -10.15 -36.61 2.57
CA LEU A 43 -8.90 -37.25 2.10
C LEU A 43 -8.62 -38.61 2.77
N GLY A 44 -9.46 -39.06 3.72
CA GLY A 44 -9.36 -40.37 4.36
C GLY A 44 -8.13 -40.59 5.24
N LEU A 45 -7.41 -39.53 5.63
CA LEU A 45 -6.13 -39.66 6.35
C LEU A 45 -6.36 -39.92 7.84
N ALA A 46 -5.62 -40.89 8.39
CA ALA A 46 -5.61 -41.15 9.83
C ALA A 46 -5.19 -39.88 10.62
N ALA A 47 -5.78 -39.66 11.80
CA ALA A 47 -5.66 -38.41 12.56
C ALA A 47 -4.19 -37.96 12.82
N ARG A 48 -3.27 -38.91 13.05
CA ARG A 48 -1.83 -38.64 13.22
C ARG A 48 -1.14 -38.17 11.94
N THR A 49 -1.55 -38.70 10.79
CA THR A 49 -1.09 -38.28 9.46
C THR A 49 -1.66 -36.91 9.13
N ALA A 50 -2.98 -36.71 9.34
CA ALA A 50 -3.64 -35.42 9.19
C ALA A 50 -2.94 -34.33 10.03
N PHE A 51 -2.71 -34.54 11.33
CA PHE A 51 -1.95 -33.61 12.18
C PHE A 51 -0.56 -33.28 11.63
N SER A 52 0.16 -34.28 11.09
CA SER A 52 1.51 -34.09 10.57
C SER A 52 1.52 -33.19 9.34
N GLU A 53 0.56 -33.35 8.43
CA GLU A 53 0.40 -32.49 7.25
C GLU A 53 -0.15 -31.11 7.61
N ILE A 54 -1.12 -31.03 8.53
CA ILE A 54 -1.68 -29.76 9.02
C ILE A 54 -0.59 -28.91 9.67
N LYS A 55 0.30 -29.50 10.48
CA LYS A 55 1.43 -28.78 11.08
C LYS A 55 2.42 -28.23 10.03
N ARG A 56 2.57 -28.93 8.91
CA ARG A 56 3.41 -28.51 7.76
C ARG A 56 2.71 -27.48 6.86
N HIS A 57 1.38 -27.44 6.87
CA HIS A 57 0.61 -26.58 5.98
C HIS A 57 1.02 -25.10 6.12
N THR A 58 1.22 -24.49 4.96
CA THR A 58 1.63 -23.10 4.82
C THR A 58 0.55 -22.38 4.02
N PRO A 59 -0.13 -21.37 4.59
CA PRO A 59 -1.16 -20.64 3.87
C PRO A 59 -0.57 -19.90 2.67
N THR A 60 -1.29 -19.91 1.56
CA THR A 60 -0.97 -19.06 0.40
C THR A 60 -1.35 -17.61 0.68
N ILE A 61 -0.70 -16.66 0.00
CA ILE A 61 -1.05 -15.22 0.11
C ILE A 61 -2.54 -15.01 -0.18
N LYS A 62 -3.12 -15.74 -1.16
CA LYS A 62 -4.53 -15.63 -1.53
C LYS A 62 -5.48 -16.05 -0.40
N GLU A 63 -5.13 -17.06 0.40
CA GLU A 63 -5.93 -17.46 1.58
C GLU A 63 -5.85 -16.44 2.72
N LEU A 64 -4.84 -15.57 2.73
CA LEU A 64 -4.62 -14.56 3.76
C LEU A 64 -5.14 -13.16 3.39
N THR A 65 -5.11 -12.77 2.10
CA THR A 65 -5.48 -11.41 1.65
C THR A 65 -6.86 -11.29 0.99
N ASN A 66 -7.49 -12.40 0.59
CA ASN A 66 -8.76 -12.34 -0.14
C ASN A 66 -9.89 -11.74 0.72
N ARG A 67 -10.47 -10.63 0.24
CA ARG A 67 -11.62 -9.93 0.83
C ARG A 67 -12.84 -10.83 1.04
N ASN A 68 -13.00 -11.87 0.22
CA ASN A 68 -14.02 -12.88 0.43
C ASN A 68 -13.41 -14.07 1.18
N ALA A 69 -13.94 -14.34 2.38
CA ALA A 69 -13.50 -15.44 3.22
C ALA A 69 -13.49 -16.80 2.45
N MET A 70 -12.37 -17.52 2.53
CA MET A 70 -12.12 -18.77 1.81
C MET A 70 -11.98 -19.94 2.79
N ARG A 71 -13.02 -20.77 2.98
CA ARG A 71 -12.97 -21.96 3.87
C ARG A 71 -11.67 -22.75 3.67
N PRO A 72 -10.85 -22.99 4.73
CA PRO A 72 -11.11 -22.82 6.16
C PRO A 72 -10.81 -21.44 6.78
N TYR A 73 -10.37 -20.47 5.97
CA TYR A 73 -9.95 -19.11 6.35
C TYR A 73 -11.10 -18.10 6.35
N PHE A 74 -10.99 -17.09 7.22
CA PHE A 74 -11.91 -15.94 7.30
C PHE A 74 -11.30 -14.79 8.11
N ASP A 75 -11.82 -13.58 7.95
CA ASP A 75 -11.29 -12.39 8.62
C ASP A 75 -11.61 -12.35 10.13
N SER A 76 -10.73 -11.71 10.90
CA SER A 76 -10.77 -11.67 12.37
C SER A 76 -11.69 -10.58 12.95
N ASP A 77 -12.93 -10.49 12.48
CA ASP A 77 -13.97 -9.72 13.18
C ASP A 77 -14.19 -10.33 14.57
N GLU A 78 -13.70 -9.67 15.62
CA GLU A 78 -13.73 -10.18 17.01
C GLU A 78 -15.16 -10.49 17.52
N LYS A 79 -16.17 -10.00 16.80
CA LYS A 79 -17.61 -10.19 16.96
C LYS A 79 -18.11 -11.62 16.74
N SER A 80 -17.42 -12.48 15.97
CA SER A 80 -17.89 -13.87 15.75
C SER A 80 -17.30 -14.88 16.75
N PRO A 81 -18.12 -15.51 17.63
CA PRO A 81 -17.65 -16.57 18.53
C PRO A 81 -17.49 -17.96 17.86
N HIS A 82 -17.93 -18.13 16.60
CA HIS A 82 -17.97 -19.41 15.90
C HIS A 82 -17.41 -19.32 14.47
N CYS A 83 -16.93 -20.45 13.94
CA CYS A 83 -16.56 -20.61 12.54
C CYS A 83 -17.80 -20.46 11.63
N PRO A 84 -17.78 -19.60 10.60
CA PRO A 84 -18.93 -19.40 9.70
C PRO A 84 -19.25 -20.62 8.83
N TYR A 85 -18.31 -21.58 8.68
CA TYR A 85 -18.48 -22.74 7.79
C TYR A 85 -18.94 -24.03 8.49
N CYS A 86 -18.76 -24.14 9.81
CA CYS A 86 -19.04 -25.38 10.55
C CYS A 86 -19.53 -25.17 11.99
N GLY A 87 -19.83 -23.93 12.40
CA GLY A 87 -20.31 -23.60 13.75
C GLY A 87 -19.33 -23.87 14.89
N SER A 88 -18.10 -24.32 14.61
CA SER A 88 -17.12 -24.67 15.65
C SER A 88 -16.70 -23.44 16.47
N ALA A 89 -16.77 -23.56 17.80
CA ALA A 89 -16.47 -22.48 18.75
C ALA A 89 -15.01 -21.99 18.69
N LYS A 90 -14.79 -20.75 19.14
CA LYS A 90 -13.52 -19.99 19.11
C LYS A 90 -12.25 -20.76 19.51
N ARG A 91 -12.34 -21.81 20.36
CA ARG A 91 -11.20 -22.70 20.70
C ARG A 91 -10.59 -23.43 19.50
N TRP A 92 -11.36 -23.65 18.43
CA TRP A 92 -10.91 -24.29 17.19
C TRP A 92 -10.28 -23.30 16.19
N LEU A 93 -10.20 -22.01 16.53
CA LEU A 93 -9.77 -20.96 15.62
C LEU A 93 -8.33 -20.55 15.93
N ALA A 94 -7.45 -20.75 14.97
CA ALA A 94 -6.08 -20.26 15.01
C ALA A 94 -5.93 -18.96 14.21
N ARG A 95 -4.95 -18.14 14.58
CA ARG A 95 -4.56 -16.90 13.91
C ARG A 95 -3.33 -17.13 13.04
N PHE A 96 -3.31 -16.45 11.89
CA PHE A 96 -2.10 -16.06 11.18
C PHE A 96 -2.03 -14.53 11.22
N ASP A 97 -1.08 -13.99 11.99
CA ASP A 97 -0.78 -12.57 11.98
C ASP A 97 0.24 -12.32 10.86
N THR A 98 -0.14 -11.51 9.88
CA THR A 98 0.63 -11.32 8.64
C THR A 98 1.06 -9.86 8.50
N TYR A 99 2.35 -9.69 8.21
CA TYR A 99 2.99 -8.40 8.01
C TYR A 99 3.48 -8.33 6.56
N CYS A 100 2.82 -7.54 5.72
CA CYS A 100 3.25 -7.30 4.35
C CYS A 100 4.15 -6.07 4.31
N VAL A 101 5.42 -6.26 3.96
CA VAL A 101 6.42 -5.19 3.80
C VAL A 101 6.54 -4.84 2.31
N GLU A 102 6.36 -3.57 1.97
CA GLU A 102 6.60 -3.05 0.62
C GLU A 102 8.12 -3.01 0.34
N GLY A 103 8.57 -3.65 -0.73
CA GLY A 103 9.99 -3.76 -1.05
C GLY A 103 10.51 -2.57 -1.86
N GLY A 104 11.36 -1.75 -1.24
CA GLY A 104 12.05 -0.63 -1.88
C GLY A 104 13.34 -0.23 -1.16
N LYS A 105 14.00 0.82 -1.66
CA LYS A 105 15.23 1.37 -1.04
C LYS A 105 15.10 1.66 0.47
N PRO A 106 14.01 2.28 1.00
CA PRO A 106 13.94 2.61 2.42
C PRO A 106 13.61 1.41 3.32
N THR A 107 13.01 0.33 2.79
CA THR A 107 12.62 -0.84 3.58
C THR A 107 13.62 -1.99 3.54
N ASP A 108 14.49 -2.06 2.53
CA ASP A 108 15.39 -3.21 2.35
C ASP A 108 16.38 -3.40 3.52
N ALA A 109 16.95 -2.34 4.08
CA ALA A 109 17.86 -2.44 5.23
C ALA A 109 17.12 -2.88 6.52
N PRO A 110 16.02 -2.23 6.96
CA PRO A 110 15.17 -2.72 8.07
C PRO A 110 14.68 -4.15 7.86
N ARG A 111 14.24 -4.51 6.65
CA ARG A 111 13.83 -5.87 6.29
C ARG A 111 14.96 -6.87 6.48
N ARG A 112 16.18 -6.58 6.01
CA ARG A 112 17.36 -7.44 6.22
C ARG A 112 17.77 -7.52 7.68
N ALA A 113 17.51 -6.51 8.51
CA ALA A 113 17.74 -6.54 9.94
C ALA A 113 16.70 -7.44 10.65
N LEU A 114 15.40 -7.21 10.40
CA LEU A 114 14.31 -8.05 10.90
C LEU A 114 14.51 -9.53 10.55
N MET A 115 14.84 -9.85 9.29
CA MET A 115 15.10 -11.22 8.82
C MET A 115 16.30 -11.90 9.52
N LYS A 116 17.20 -11.15 10.16
CA LYS A 116 18.27 -11.68 11.02
C LYS A 116 17.82 -11.85 12.48
N LYS A 117 16.91 -11.00 12.95
CA LYS A 117 16.30 -11.06 14.30
C LYS A 117 15.27 -12.20 14.42
N LEU A 118 14.60 -12.61 13.33
CA LEU A 118 13.55 -13.64 13.36
C LEU A 118 14.09 -15.01 13.85
N PRO A 119 13.43 -15.65 14.84
CA PRO A 119 13.65 -17.04 15.22
C PRO A 119 13.54 -18.00 14.02
N LYS A 120 14.60 -18.78 13.78
CA LYS A 120 14.64 -19.82 12.74
C LYS A 120 14.14 -21.19 13.23
N THR A 121 13.81 -21.31 14.50
CA THR A 121 13.41 -22.56 15.15
C THR A 121 11.93 -22.86 14.91
N SER A 122 11.59 -24.16 14.80
CA SER A 122 10.22 -24.69 14.78
C SER A 122 9.25 -24.13 13.72
N ASP A 123 9.76 -23.67 12.57
CA ASP A 123 8.97 -23.16 11.43
C ASP A 123 7.98 -22.04 11.81
N GLN A 124 8.38 -21.25 12.82
CA GLN A 124 7.56 -20.25 13.51
C GLN A 124 7.08 -19.13 12.57
N PHE A 125 7.98 -18.64 11.74
CA PHE A 125 7.70 -17.63 10.72
C PHE A 125 7.89 -18.23 9.33
N VAL A 126 6.93 -18.00 8.45
CA VAL A 126 7.12 -18.20 7.00
C VAL A 126 7.27 -16.85 6.34
N VAL A 127 8.17 -16.77 5.36
CA VAL A 127 8.43 -15.57 4.57
C VAL A 127 8.17 -15.88 3.11
N ILE A 128 7.23 -15.16 2.49
CA ILE A 128 6.87 -15.33 1.07
C ILE A 128 7.20 -14.05 0.31
N GLU A 129 7.95 -14.18 -0.80
CA GLU A 129 8.17 -13.09 -1.75
C GLU A 129 7.16 -13.20 -2.90
N LYS A 130 6.41 -12.12 -3.14
CA LYS A 130 5.52 -11.93 -4.30
C LYS A 130 6.11 -10.85 -5.18
N LYS A 131 6.25 -11.11 -6.47
CA LYS A 131 6.45 -10.05 -7.47
C LYS A 131 5.10 -9.39 -7.75
N SER A 132 5.10 -8.07 -7.83
CA SER A 132 3.93 -7.24 -8.08
C SER A 132 4.35 -6.07 -8.98
N ASP A 133 3.40 -5.52 -9.73
CA ASP A 133 3.52 -4.16 -10.26
C ASP A 133 3.22 -3.12 -9.16
N SER A 134 3.67 -1.88 -9.37
CA SER A 134 3.47 -0.77 -8.42
C SER A 134 2.00 -0.42 -8.20
N ARG A 135 1.14 -0.59 -9.23
CA ARG A 135 -0.29 -0.27 -9.18
C ARG A 135 -1.05 -1.25 -8.29
N ALA A 136 -0.75 -2.54 -8.36
CA ALA A 136 -1.28 -3.56 -7.46
C ALA A 136 -0.83 -3.33 -6.01
N VAL A 137 0.41 -2.88 -5.77
CA VAL A 137 0.87 -2.47 -4.42
C VAL A 137 0.11 -1.24 -3.92
N PHE A 138 -0.11 -0.25 -4.79
CA PHE A 138 -0.92 0.94 -4.46
C PHE A 138 -2.37 0.58 -4.09
N PHE A 139 -3.00 -0.36 -4.81
CA PHE A 139 -4.34 -0.86 -4.47
C PHE A 139 -4.37 -1.75 -3.21
N GLU A 140 -3.36 -2.57 -2.97
CA GLU A 140 -3.26 -3.39 -1.73
C GLU A 140 -3.09 -2.49 -0.48
N TRP A 141 -2.39 -1.36 -0.61
CA TRP A 141 -2.36 -0.29 0.39
C TRP A 141 -3.70 0.44 0.54
N LEU A 142 -4.38 0.83 -0.55
CA LEU A 142 -5.71 1.47 -0.48
C LEU A 142 -6.78 0.57 0.15
N ASP A 143 -6.77 -0.73 -0.15
CA ASP A 143 -7.66 -1.72 0.47
C ASP A 143 -7.35 -1.93 1.96
N THR A 144 -6.10 -1.70 2.39
CA THR A 144 -5.71 -1.72 3.80
C THR A 144 -6.15 -0.44 4.51
N LEU A 145 -5.88 0.73 3.90
CA LEU A 145 -6.28 2.05 4.39
C LEU A 145 -7.80 2.11 4.64
N GLY A 146 -8.59 1.63 3.68
CA GLY A 146 -10.05 1.54 3.81
C GLY A 146 -10.57 0.53 4.85
N ARG A 147 -9.73 -0.39 5.36
CA ARG A 147 -10.06 -1.28 6.50
C ARG A 147 -9.65 -0.68 7.86
N SER A 148 -8.67 0.23 7.88
CA SER A 148 -8.20 0.90 9.10
C SER A 148 -8.98 2.15 9.50
N LEU A 149 -9.83 2.66 8.61
CA LEU A 149 -10.58 3.91 8.79
C LEU A 149 -12.06 3.62 9.11
N ASP A 150 -12.63 4.40 10.04
CA ASP A 150 -14.07 4.43 10.28
C ASP A 150 -14.73 5.43 9.32
N LEU A 151 -15.27 4.93 8.20
CA LEU A 151 -15.80 5.78 7.13
C LEU A 151 -17.10 6.52 7.49
N GLU A 152 -17.68 6.25 8.67
CA GLU A 152 -18.88 6.92 9.19
C GLU A 152 -18.56 8.21 9.99
N ASP A 153 -17.31 8.44 10.42
CA ASP A 153 -16.86 9.69 11.07
C ASP A 153 -15.98 10.51 10.10
N GLU A 154 -16.37 11.76 9.81
CA GLU A 154 -15.63 12.65 8.90
C GLU A 154 -14.15 12.87 9.28
N SER A 155 -13.72 12.51 10.51
CA SER A 155 -12.30 12.46 10.88
C SER A 155 -11.46 11.61 9.93
N TRP A 156 -12.05 10.56 9.31
CA TRP A 156 -11.33 9.66 8.41
C TRP A 156 -10.65 10.39 7.26
N LEU A 157 -11.19 11.53 6.81
CA LEU A 157 -10.60 12.37 5.77
C LEU A 157 -9.22 12.91 6.16
N ILE A 158 -9.05 13.26 7.45
CA ILE A 158 -7.79 13.75 8.03
C ILE A 158 -6.82 12.57 8.20
N ASP A 159 -7.29 11.44 8.72
CA ASP A 159 -6.49 10.23 8.92
C ASP A 159 -6.01 9.61 7.58
N ALA A 160 -6.84 9.64 6.54
CA ALA A 160 -6.46 9.24 5.18
C ALA A 160 -5.38 10.16 4.58
N THR A 161 -5.47 11.48 4.79
CA THR A 161 -4.39 12.40 4.40
C THR A 161 -3.12 12.12 5.19
N ARG A 162 -3.21 11.86 6.50
CA ARG A 162 -2.07 11.52 7.35
C ARG A 162 -1.35 10.28 6.85
N MET A 163 -2.06 9.17 6.65
CA MET A 163 -1.46 7.90 6.21
C MET A 163 -0.86 7.98 4.79
N TYR A 164 -1.40 8.84 3.93
CA TYR A 164 -0.79 9.19 2.64
C TYR A 164 0.53 9.98 2.81
N LEU A 165 0.54 11.03 3.63
CA LEU A 165 1.73 11.86 3.88
C LEU A 165 2.83 11.09 4.63
N GLU A 166 2.45 10.23 5.58
CA GLU A 166 3.35 9.28 6.26
C GLU A 166 4.07 8.36 5.27
N ARG A 167 3.37 7.84 4.25
CA ARG A 167 3.94 6.97 3.22
C ARG A 167 4.83 7.74 2.22
N ARG A 168 4.52 9.02 1.95
CA ARG A 168 5.29 9.86 1.02
C ARG A 168 6.54 10.48 1.64
N GLU A 169 6.42 11.02 2.85
CA GLU A 169 7.47 11.74 3.59
C GLU A 169 7.72 11.08 4.96
N PRO A 170 8.15 9.81 5.04
CA PRO A 170 8.27 9.06 6.29
C PRO A 170 9.38 9.54 7.26
N LYS A 171 10.05 10.65 6.93
CA LYS A 171 11.06 11.30 7.78
C LYS A 171 10.46 12.43 8.64
N ALA A 172 9.27 12.92 8.32
CA ALA A 172 8.61 13.97 9.09
C ALA A 172 7.85 13.38 10.29
N ASN A 173 7.77 14.14 11.39
CA ASN A 173 7.09 13.71 12.62
C ASN A 173 5.57 13.90 12.50
N TRP A 174 4.91 13.06 11.72
CA TRP A 174 3.48 13.22 11.42
C TRP A 174 2.57 13.12 12.65
N ASP A 175 2.99 12.43 13.71
CA ASP A 175 2.32 12.42 15.01
C ASP A 175 2.16 13.85 15.59
N GLU A 176 3.23 14.64 15.58
CA GLU A 176 3.26 16.04 16.04
C GLU A 176 2.52 16.98 15.07
N VAL A 177 2.69 16.78 13.76
CA VAL A 177 2.03 17.60 12.73
C VAL A 177 0.51 17.44 12.76
N PHE A 178 0.00 16.26 13.10
CA PHE A 178 -1.44 15.99 13.21
C PHE A 178 -2.02 16.11 14.64
N GLU A 179 -1.21 16.33 15.68
CA GLU A 179 -1.74 16.43 17.06
C GLU A 179 -2.74 17.58 17.20
N GLY A 180 -4.00 17.26 17.52
CA GLY A 180 -5.06 18.24 17.70
C GLY A 180 -5.52 18.96 16.42
N LEU A 181 -5.13 18.46 15.25
CA LEU A 181 -5.52 19.00 13.95
C LEU A 181 -7.04 18.88 13.72
N ARG A 182 -7.65 19.89 13.08
CA ARG A 182 -9.09 19.90 12.75
C ARG A 182 -9.40 20.03 11.27
N ALA A 183 -8.46 20.48 10.44
CA ALA A 183 -8.67 20.55 9.00
C ALA A 183 -7.37 20.50 8.20
N VAL A 184 -7.42 19.78 7.08
CA VAL A 184 -6.45 19.91 5.98
C VAL A 184 -7.02 20.91 4.97
N ARG A 185 -6.18 21.80 4.42
CA ARG A 185 -6.56 22.81 3.43
C ARG A 185 -5.50 22.93 2.34
N ARG A 186 -5.91 23.33 1.13
CA ARG A 186 -5.00 23.74 0.06
C ARG A 186 -4.38 25.10 0.41
N SER A 187 -3.06 25.20 0.37
CA SER A 187 -2.35 26.48 0.44
C SER A 187 -2.54 27.27 -0.86
N SER A 188 -2.44 28.59 -0.75
CA SER A 188 -2.26 29.52 -1.88
C SER A 188 -0.88 30.19 -1.88
N ARG A 189 -0.04 29.94 -0.85
CA ARG A 189 1.30 30.54 -0.70
C ARG A 189 2.46 29.54 -0.85
N LEU A 190 2.22 28.26 -0.59
CA LEU A 190 3.22 27.20 -0.74
C LEU A 190 3.24 26.70 -2.18
N ALA A 191 4.41 26.70 -2.81
CA ALA A 191 4.63 25.99 -4.07
C ALA A 191 4.81 24.48 -3.84
N GLU A 192 5.53 24.11 -2.78
CA GLU A 192 5.88 22.74 -2.41
C GLU A 192 5.77 22.54 -0.89
N GLY A 193 5.74 21.28 -0.46
CA GLY A 193 5.67 20.92 0.97
C GLY A 193 4.35 21.31 1.65
N TRP A 194 4.44 21.54 2.95
CA TRP A 194 3.31 21.77 3.84
C TRP A 194 3.69 22.72 4.99
N GLU A 195 2.68 23.32 5.61
CA GLU A 195 2.84 24.25 6.72
C GLU A 195 1.68 24.07 7.72
N ARG A 196 1.99 24.04 9.02
CA ARG A 196 0.97 23.98 10.07
C ARG A 196 0.71 25.37 10.65
N ASP A 197 -0.56 25.75 10.75
CA ASP A 197 -1.05 26.98 11.37
C ASP A 197 -2.17 26.64 12.36
N GLY A 198 -1.84 26.63 13.66
CA GLY A 198 -2.77 26.29 14.74
C GLY A 198 -3.41 24.90 14.59
N ASP A 199 -4.71 24.88 14.31
CA ASP A 199 -5.53 23.68 14.11
C ASP A 199 -5.62 23.22 12.64
N ARG A 200 -4.84 23.82 11.73
CA ARG A 200 -4.91 23.60 10.27
C ARG A 200 -3.57 23.19 9.69
N LEU A 201 -3.63 22.29 8.71
CA LEU A 201 -2.50 21.88 7.87
C LEU A 201 -2.74 22.39 6.45
N PHE A 202 -1.88 23.30 6.01
CA PHE A 202 -1.88 23.84 4.66
C PHE A 202 -0.91 23.05 3.79
N LEU A 203 -1.44 22.29 2.84
CA LEU A 203 -0.66 21.52 1.86
C LEU A 203 -0.45 22.35 0.59
N ALA A 204 0.74 22.28 -0.03
CA ALA A 204 0.95 22.81 -1.37
C ALA A 204 -0.04 22.19 -2.38
N PRO A 205 -0.38 22.87 -3.50
CA PRO A 205 -1.42 22.43 -4.43
C PRO A 205 -1.30 20.98 -4.91
N ASN A 206 -0.08 20.49 -5.14
CA ASN A 206 0.18 19.12 -5.57
C ASN A 206 -0.11 18.11 -4.44
N LEU A 207 0.43 18.32 -3.24
CA LEU A 207 0.18 17.46 -2.09
C LEU A 207 -1.31 17.42 -1.70
N TYR A 208 -2.00 18.55 -1.80
CA TYR A 208 -3.45 18.59 -1.58
C TYR A 208 -4.21 17.80 -2.65
N SER A 209 -3.85 17.96 -3.92
CA SER A 209 -4.50 17.28 -5.06
C SER A 209 -4.36 15.76 -4.97
N GLU A 210 -3.19 15.26 -4.57
CA GLU A 210 -2.95 13.84 -4.34
C GLU A 210 -3.70 13.32 -3.11
N ALA A 211 -3.67 14.04 -1.98
CA ALA A 211 -4.44 13.67 -0.78
C ALA A 211 -5.96 13.61 -1.05
N LEU A 212 -6.48 14.52 -1.87
CA LEU A 212 -7.87 14.55 -2.31
C LEU A 212 -8.23 13.33 -3.17
N LEU A 213 -7.32 12.91 -4.05
CA LEU A 213 -7.46 11.71 -4.88
C LEU A 213 -7.40 10.43 -4.02
N ILE A 214 -6.56 10.36 -2.97
CA ILE A 214 -6.56 9.24 -2.01
C ILE A 214 -7.92 9.15 -1.29
N GLN A 215 -8.45 10.25 -0.76
CA GLN A 215 -9.77 10.26 -0.11
C GLN A 215 -10.87 9.75 -1.05
N TYR A 216 -10.90 10.24 -2.29
CA TYR A 216 -11.83 9.78 -3.32
C TYR A 216 -11.72 8.26 -3.56
N LEU A 217 -10.50 7.74 -3.75
CA LEU A 217 -10.20 6.32 -4.01
C LEU A 217 -10.49 5.39 -2.81
N VAL A 218 -10.42 5.89 -1.58
CA VAL A 218 -10.80 5.16 -0.36
C VAL A 218 -12.33 5.10 -0.22
N SER A 219 -13.02 6.22 -0.42
CA SER A 219 -14.45 6.34 -0.07
C SER A 219 -15.42 5.41 -0.82
N ARG A 220 -15.10 5.04 -2.07
CA ARG A 220 -15.78 4.07 -2.98
C ARG A 220 -17.32 3.94 -2.91
N SER A 221 -18.06 4.97 -2.50
CA SER A 221 -19.53 4.98 -2.53
C SER A 221 -20.03 5.25 -3.96
N HIS A 222 -19.91 4.24 -4.83
CA HIS A 222 -20.07 4.33 -6.29
C HIS A 222 -21.44 4.88 -6.78
N ALA A 223 -22.47 4.94 -5.94
CA ALA A 223 -23.78 5.46 -6.33
C ALA A 223 -23.80 6.98 -6.60
N HIS A 224 -23.00 7.78 -5.87
CA HIS A 224 -23.15 9.25 -5.84
C HIS A 224 -21.83 10.03 -5.87
N GLY A 225 -20.70 9.37 -6.21
CA GLY A 225 -19.37 9.97 -6.18
C GLY A 225 -18.69 9.85 -4.81
N GLY A 226 -17.36 10.05 -4.80
CA GLY A 226 -16.51 9.86 -3.62
C GLY A 226 -16.53 11.06 -2.67
N LEU A 227 -16.33 10.81 -1.37
CA LEU A 227 -16.28 11.84 -0.33
C LEU A 227 -14.83 12.29 -0.09
N THR A 228 -14.63 13.61 0.02
CA THR A 228 -13.32 14.27 0.15
C THR A 228 -13.42 15.52 1.03
N THR A 229 -12.31 16.16 1.42
CA THR A 229 -12.29 17.47 2.11
C THR A 229 -12.87 18.63 1.28
N ASP A 230 -13.04 18.42 -0.02
CA ASP A 230 -13.70 19.35 -0.95
C ASP A 230 -15.22 19.09 -1.10
N GLY A 231 -15.75 18.11 -0.35
CA GLY A 231 -17.13 17.61 -0.42
C GLY A 231 -17.24 16.28 -1.18
N ARG A 232 -18.48 15.91 -1.56
CA ARG A 232 -18.74 14.75 -2.42
C ARG A 232 -18.52 15.14 -3.90
N LEU A 233 -17.66 14.42 -4.61
CA LEU A 233 -17.25 14.70 -5.98
C LEU A 233 -17.60 13.52 -6.90
N THR A 234 -18.12 13.78 -8.10
CA THR A 234 -18.07 12.79 -9.18
C THR A 234 -16.66 12.76 -9.79
N LEU A 235 -16.36 11.75 -10.60
CA LEU A 235 -15.09 11.71 -11.35
C LEU A 235 -14.89 12.97 -12.22
N MET A 236 -15.98 13.49 -12.81
CA MET A 236 -15.96 14.72 -13.60
C MET A 236 -15.58 15.94 -12.75
N ASP A 237 -16.09 16.03 -11.53
CA ASP A 237 -15.85 17.16 -10.63
C ASP A 237 -14.45 17.11 -10.03
N LEU A 238 -13.96 15.91 -9.71
CA LEU A 238 -12.58 15.67 -9.30
C LEU A 238 -11.61 16.11 -10.41
N ILE A 239 -11.77 15.60 -11.64
CA ILE A 239 -10.89 15.96 -12.76
C ILE A 239 -10.96 17.46 -13.08
N ARG A 240 -12.15 18.08 -13.00
CA ARG A 240 -12.31 19.53 -13.18
C ARG A 240 -11.56 20.32 -12.10
N ARG A 241 -11.60 19.88 -10.83
CA ARG A 241 -10.82 20.50 -9.74
C ARG A 241 -9.32 20.31 -9.92
N LEU A 242 -8.86 19.08 -10.22
CA LEU A 242 -7.44 18.79 -10.44
C LEU A 242 -6.85 19.63 -11.59
N ARG A 243 -7.61 19.85 -12.67
CA ARG A 243 -7.18 20.78 -13.75
C ARG A 243 -7.22 22.25 -13.29
N TYR A 244 -8.27 22.69 -12.61
CA TYR A 244 -8.34 24.05 -12.05
C TYR A 244 -7.25 24.34 -11.00
N TYR A 245 -6.70 23.31 -10.37
CA TYR A 245 -5.58 23.40 -9.43
C TYR A 245 -4.21 23.38 -10.12
N GLY A 246 -4.16 23.24 -11.46
CA GLY A 246 -2.94 23.10 -12.25
C GLY A 246 -2.22 21.76 -12.08
N TYR A 247 -2.79 20.82 -11.31
CA TYR A 247 -2.11 19.57 -10.95
C TYR A 247 -1.92 18.65 -12.16
N LEU A 248 -2.95 18.49 -13.01
CA LEU A 248 -2.85 17.66 -14.21
C LEU A 248 -1.76 18.16 -15.16
N ASP A 249 -1.71 19.48 -15.37
CA ASP A 249 -0.74 20.11 -16.26
C ASP A 249 0.69 20.02 -15.67
N HIS A 250 0.84 20.08 -14.34
CA HIS A 250 2.11 19.88 -13.64
C HIS A 250 2.67 18.45 -13.79
N ILE A 251 1.81 17.43 -13.76
CA ILE A 251 2.20 16.02 -13.95
C ILE A 251 2.16 15.57 -15.42
N GLY A 252 1.84 16.46 -16.36
CA GLY A 252 1.87 16.22 -17.80
C GLY A 252 0.61 15.56 -18.42
N ILE A 253 -0.48 15.45 -17.66
CA ILE A 253 -1.75 14.87 -18.14
C ILE A 253 -2.55 15.93 -18.92
N THR A 254 -2.50 15.83 -20.24
CA THR A 254 -3.16 16.75 -21.20
C THR A 254 -4.48 16.19 -21.75
N GLU A 255 -4.77 14.94 -21.44
CA GLU A 255 -5.93 14.17 -21.88
C GLU A 255 -7.23 14.80 -21.36
N HIS A 256 -8.31 14.65 -22.13
CA HIS A 256 -9.63 15.22 -21.80
C HIS A 256 -10.70 14.15 -21.52
N GLU A 257 -10.41 12.88 -21.81
CA GLU A 257 -11.29 11.75 -21.56
C GLU A 257 -11.22 11.36 -20.05
N PRO A 258 -12.34 11.34 -19.31
CA PRO A 258 -12.32 11.10 -17.86
C PRO A 258 -11.72 9.77 -17.42
N GLY A 259 -11.88 8.70 -18.21
CA GLY A 259 -11.27 7.40 -17.95
C GLY A 259 -9.75 7.45 -18.10
N GLU A 260 -9.25 7.89 -19.26
CA GLU A 260 -7.82 8.00 -19.56
C GLU A 260 -7.07 8.88 -18.55
N VAL A 261 -7.66 10.02 -18.15
CA VAL A 261 -7.11 10.89 -17.10
C VAL A 261 -7.03 10.17 -15.75
N PHE A 262 -8.05 9.40 -15.38
CA PHE A 262 -8.09 8.67 -14.11
C PHE A 262 -7.08 7.53 -14.06
N GLU A 263 -6.90 6.81 -15.17
CA GLU A 263 -5.87 5.77 -15.32
C GLU A 263 -4.46 6.35 -15.18
N LYS A 264 -4.14 7.42 -15.91
CA LYS A 264 -2.83 8.11 -15.83
C LYS A 264 -2.57 8.71 -14.43
N LEU A 265 -3.61 9.15 -13.72
CA LEU A 265 -3.52 9.57 -12.31
C LEU A 265 -3.18 8.42 -11.35
N ILE A 266 -3.75 7.22 -11.55
CA ILE A 266 -3.43 6.03 -10.75
C ILE A 266 -1.97 5.62 -10.97
N ASP A 267 -1.52 5.59 -12.23
CA ASP A 267 -0.16 5.18 -12.58
C ASP A 267 0.88 6.19 -12.08
N HIS A 268 0.54 7.49 -12.07
CA HIS A 268 1.34 8.54 -11.43
C HIS A 268 1.45 8.33 -9.90
N LEU A 269 0.35 8.08 -9.19
CA LEU A 269 0.39 7.82 -7.75
C LEU A 269 1.17 6.53 -7.40
N ALA A 270 1.00 5.46 -8.18
CA ALA A 270 1.71 4.21 -7.98
C ALA A 270 3.23 4.35 -8.17
N SER A 271 3.66 5.21 -9.10
CA SER A 271 5.08 5.49 -9.35
C SER A 271 5.67 6.56 -8.41
N SER A 272 4.90 7.55 -7.96
CA SER A 272 5.39 8.60 -7.04
C SER A 272 5.83 8.04 -5.69
N VAL A 273 5.07 7.11 -5.11
CA VAL A 273 5.43 6.42 -3.85
C VAL A 273 6.72 5.60 -4.01
N SER A 274 6.91 4.95 -5.17
CA SER A 274 8.12 4.17 -5.46
C SER A 274 9.38 5.04 -5.62
N THR A 275 9.20 6.32 -5.98
CA THR A 275 10.29 7.25 -6.34
C THR A 275 10.58 8.34 -5.30
N ALA A 276 9.80 8.43 -4.21
CA ALA A 276 9.97 9.39 -3.10
C ALA A 276 11.35 9.34 -2.38
N SER A 277 12.22 8.38 -2.71
CA SER A 277 13.64 8.36 -2.32
C SER A 277 14.59 8.80 -3.46
N GLY A 278 14.41 10.04 -3.91
CA GLY A 278 15.42 10.83 -4.63
C GLY A 278 15.40 10.71 -6.15
N SER A 279 14.81 11.71 -6.80
CA SER A 279 14.96 11.99 -8.24
C SER A 279 15.60 13.37 -8.49
N ASP A 280 16.69 13.67 -7.78
CA ASP A 280 17.59 14.78 -8.09
C ASP A 280 18.28 14.54 -9.46
N ARG A 281 17.54 14.82 -10.53
CA ARG A 281 18.09 15.04 -11.86
C ARG A 281 18.07 16.55 -12.11
N PRO A 282 19.19 17.27 -11.92
CA PRO A 282 19.24 18.67 -12.30
C PRO A 282 18.91 18.79 -13.79
N ARG A 283 17.81 19.48 -14.11
CA ARG A 283 17.31 19.65 -15.47
C ARG A 283 18.18 20.68 -16.19
N VAL A 284 19.35 20.26 -16.66
CA VAL A 284 20.40 21.11 -17.23
C VAL A 284 19.86 21.95 -18.40
N SER A 285 19.56 23.22 -18.11
CA SER A 285 19.03 24.20 -19.06
C SER A 285 20.17 25.00 -19.69
N THR A 286 20.82 24.44 -20.72
CA THR A 286 21.82 25.18 -21.51
C THR A 286 21.14 26.07 -22.56
N ALA A 287 21.11 27.38 -22.33
CA ALA A 287 20.69 28.37 -23.32
C ALA A 287 21.54 29.66 -23.22
N SER A 288 22.27 29.97 -24.29
CA SER A 288 23.03 31.22 -24.54
C SER A 288 24.19 31.56 -23.57
N GLY A 289 25.28 32.22 -24.02
CA GLY A 289 25.67 32.58 -25.39
C GLY A 289 26.94 33.45 -25.43
N SER A 290 27.68 33.37 -26.55
CA SER A 290 28.94 34.10 -26.87
C SER A 290 30.15 33.85 -25.93
N ASP A 291 31.43 34.00 -26.32
CA ASP A 291 32.03 34.61 -27.52
C ASP A 291 33.17 33.77 -28.19
N ARG A 292 33.75 34.30 -29.28
CA ARG A 292 34.78 33.70 -30.18
C ARG A 292 36.14 34.48 -30.10
N PRO A 293 37.22 34.20 -30.89
CA PRO A 293 37.48 33.21 -31.96
C PRO A 293 38.82 32.41 -31.83
N GLY A 294 39.19 31.55 -32.81
CA GLY A 294 40.56 30.97 -32.89
C GLY A 294 40.77 29.69 -33.74
N VAL A 295 40.20 29.55 -34.94
CA VAL A 295 40.96 29.55 -36.22
C VAL A 295 42.11 28.52 -36.37
N LYS A 296 41.83 27.37 -37.02
CA LYS A 296 42.48 26.96 -38.29
C LYS A 296 41.74 25.82 -39.01
N GLN A 297 41.96 25.73 -40.31
CA GLN A 297 41.35 24.78 -41.27
C GLN A 297 42.22 23.50 -41.39
N GLN A 298 41.90 22.42 -42.12
CA GLN A 298 40.92 22.11 -43.20
C GLN A 298 40.67 20.54 -43.15
N ALA A 299 40.08 19.73 -44.05
CA ALA A 299 39.57 19.85 -45.43
C ALA A 299 38.62 18.70 -45.86
N LYS A 300 37.90 18.94 -46.98
CA LYS A 300 37.47 18.01 -48.06
C LYS A 300 36.41 16.90 -47.81
N LYS A 301 35.27 17.16 -48.48
CA LYS A 301 34.46 16.27 -49.37
C LYS A 301 33.17 15.57 -48.87
N SER A 302 32.03 16.22 -49.16
CA SER A 302 30.88 15.72 -49.97
C SER A 302 30.29 14.32 -49.68
N SER A 303 28.97 14.11 -49.53
CA SER A 303 27.90 14.61 -50.43
C SER A 303 26.46 14.27 -49.97
N LYS A 304 25.48 15.00 -50.54
CA LYS A 304 24.01 14.75 -50.64
C LYS A 304 23.16 14.67 -49.35
N PRO A 305 21.94 15.26 -49.33
CA PRO A 305 20.99 15.16 -48.23
C PRO A 305 20.07 13.93 -48.33
N ARG A 306 19.53 13.48 -47.20
CA ARG A 306 18.42 12.51 -47.14
C ARG A 306 17.29 13.09 -46.28
N LYS A 307 16.03 13.01 -46.75
CA LYS A 307 14.86 13.53 -46.03
C LYS A 307 14.77 12.86 -44.65
N GLY A 308 14.79 13.65 -43.58
CA GLY A 308 14.34 13.20 -42.27
C GLY A 308 12.83 12.95 -42.32
N LYS A 309 12.40 11.70 -42.19
CA LYS A 309 11.00 11.36 -41.94
C LYS A 309 10.79 11.55 -40.44
N ALA A 310 9.97 12.53 -40.05
CA ALA A 310 9.63 12.71 -38.64
C ALA A 310 8.94 11.45 -38.14
N LEU A 311 9.56 10.76 -37.17
CA LEU A 311 8.87 9.81 -36.33
C LEU A 311 8.21 10.61 -35.21
N THR A 312 6.88 10.50 -35.12
CA THR A 312 6.17 10.78 -33.88
C THR A 312 6.79 9.91 -32.78
N PRO A 313 7.05 10.42 -31.57
CA PRO A 313 7.29 9.54 -30.44
C PRO A 313 6.02 8.69 -30.23
N GLU A 314 6.20 7.37 -30.17
CA GLU A 314 5.17 6.50 -29.61
C GLU A 314 5.02 6.83 -28.11
N PRO A 315 3.83 6.65 -27.51
CA PRO A 315 3.66 6.91 -26.08
C PRO A 315 4.63 6.05 -25.29
N GLU A 316 5.40 6.66 -24.39
CA GLU A 316 6.27 5.92 -23.48
C GLU A 316 5.39 5.03 -22.59
N GLU A 317 5.39 3.72 -22.82
CA GLU A 317 4.75 2.77 -21.92
C GLU A 317 5.33 2.99 -20.52
N ILE A 318 4.46 3.30 -19.55
CA ILE A 318 4.85 3.43 -18.15
C ILE A 318 5.08 2.01 -17.62
N ILE A 319 6.26 1.46 -17.93
CA ILE A 319 6.70 0.15 -17.44
C ILE A 319 6.82 0.24 -15.92
N SER A 320 5.75 -0.16 -15.22
CA SER A 320 5.69 -0.21 -13.77
C SER A 320 6.83 -1.06 -13.24
N GLU A 321 7.77 -0.46 -12.50
CA GLU A 321 8.91 -1.20 -11.96
C GLU A 321 8.41 -2.36 -11.08
N PRO A 322 8.99 -3.58 -11.19
CA PRO A 322 8.49 -4.76 -10.50
C PRO A 322 8.82 -4.70 -9.00
N VAL A 323 7.85 -4.21 -8.22
CA VAL A 323 7.90 -4.14 -6.76
C VAL A 323 7.85 -5.55 -6.16
N LYS A 324 8.60 -5.78 -5.10
CA LYS A 324 8.54 -7.03 -4.32
C LYS A 324 7.72 -6.79 -3.06
N LEU A 325 6.69 -7.61 -2.83
CA LEU A 325 6.03 -7.68 -1.53
C LEU A 325 6.62 -8.84 -0.72
N HIS A 326 6.94 -8.57 0.54
CA HIS A 326 7.48 -9.55 1.46
C HIS A 326 6.49 -9.80 2.60
N TYR A 327 5.76 -10.91 2.53
CA TYR A 327 4.82 -11.32 3.56
C TYR A 327 5.55 -12.12 4.63
N ILE A 328 5.47 -11.67 5.87
CA ILE A 328 5.97 -12.36 7.06
C ILE A 328 4.73 -12.90 7.79
N ILE A 329 4.60 -14.22 7.88
CA ILE A 329 3.44 -14.90 8.44
C ILE A 329 3.85 -15.53 9.76
N ASP A 330 3.29 -15.06 10.88
CA ASP A 330 3.46 -15.69 12.18
C ASP A 330 2.53 -16.91 12.31
N ARG A 331 3.12 -18.07 12.58
CA ARG A 331 2.43 -19.36 12.68
C ARG A 331 2.33 -19.85 14.13
N ARG A 332 2.69 -19.07 15.16
CA ARG A 332 2.72 -19.54 16.56
C ARG A 332 1.37 -20.06 17.07
N ASP A 333 0.35 -19.20 17.05
CA ASP A 333 -0.98 -19.54 17.55
C ASP A 333 -1.58 -20.74 16.78
N PHE A 334 -1.28 -20.85 15.48
CA PHE A 334 -1.57 -22.04 14.67
C PHE A 334 -0.81 -23.29 15.14
N LEU A 335 0.52 -23.24 15.23
CA LEU A 335 1.35 -24.38 15.62
C LEU A 335 1.04 -24.88 17.03
N ASP A 336 0.69 -24.00 17.97
CA ASP A 336 0.34 -24.37 19.33
C ASP A 336 -1.10 -24.89 19.46
N LYS A 337 -2.08 -24.27 18.78
CA LYS A 337 -3.45 -24.80 18.74
C LYS A 337 -3.55 -26.11 17.97
N VAL A 338 -2.76 -26.32 16.91
CA VAL A 338 -2.72 -27.62 16.20
C VAL A 338 -2.20 -28.74 17.12
N LYS A 339 -1.23 -28.47 18.00
CA LYS A 339 -0.81 -29.43 19.05
C LYS A 339 -1.93 -29.69 20.06
N SER A 340 -2.53 -28.63 20.59
CA SER A 340 -3.60 -28.71 21.62
C SER A 340 -4.84 -29.43 21.11
N VAL A 341 -5.30 -29.10 19.90
CA VAL A 341 -6.44 -29.74 19.23
C VAL A 341 -6.14 -31.21 18.96
N TYR A 342 -4.96 -31.56 18.44
CA TYR A 342 -4.60 -32.96 18.23
C TYR A 342 -4.54 -33.76 19.53
N ALA A 343 -4.03 -33.18 20.62
CA ALA A 343 -4.05 -33.82 21.94
C ALA A 343 -5.49 -34.13 22.41
N SER A 344 -6.47 -33.28 22.06
CA SER A 344 -7.91 -33.54 22.31
C SER A 344 -8.60 -34.45 21.27
N TYR A 345 -7.87 -34.91 20.25
CA TYR A 345 -8.35 -35.78 19.17
C TYR A 345 -7.69 -37.17 19.16
N ALA A 346 -6.66 -37.36 19.99
CA ALA A 346 -5.86 -38.58 20.12
C ALA A 346 -5.89 -39.17 21.55
N ALA A 347 -6.80 -38.66 22.38
CA ALA A 347 -7.20 -39.18 23.68
C ALA A 347 -8.65 -39.68 23.58
#